data_AF-A0AA91BNX6-F1
#
_entry.id   AF-A0AA91BNX6-F1
#
_cell.length_a   1.000
_cell.length_b   1.000
_cell.length_c   1.000
_cell.angle_alpha   90.00
_cell.angle_beta   90.00
_cell.angle_gamma   90.00
#
_symmetry.space_group_name_H-M   'P 1'
#
loop_
_entity.id
_entity.type
_entity.pdbx_description
1 polymer ?
#
loop_
_entity_poly.entity_id
_entity_poly.type
_entity_poly.pdbx_seq_one_letter_code
_entity_poly.pdbx_strand_id
1 'polypeptide(L)'
;MLYRLSAGLARVELWCAAFLAVCITALILLNVVTRTAGNALFWVDELAIYAMVWMTFLGASSALHHRSSVSISIVSDNVPERAKPLIRKGVDVVVFAFSLAMLWFCWRWFLPLDIASSGFDVAAFQGQTFNFIYAEPTLTLGLPKYLFWLVMWLFALGATLHSTMHLLSAPGKGAQP
;
A
#
# COMPACT_ATOMS: atom_id res chain seq x y z
N MET A 1 18.47 -4.30 14.23
CA MET A 1 18.57 -4.28 12.75
C MET A 1 17.21 -4.02 12.11
N LEU A 2 16.16 -4.80 12.43
CA LEU A 2 14.79 -4.64 11.92
C LEU A 2 14.21 -3.22 12.07
N TYR A 3 14.44 -2.56 13.20
CA TYR A 3 13.98 -1.19 13.42
C TYR A 3 14.56 -0.18 12.40
N ARG A 4 15.86 -0.28 12.09
CA ARG A 4 16.53 0.62 11.12
C ARG A 4 16.04 0.38 9.70
N LEU A 5 15.80 -0.88 9.34
CA LEU A 5 15.22 -1.26 8.05
C LEU A 5 13.80 -0.71 7.89
N SER A 6 12.97 -0.90 8.92
CA SER A 6 11.60 -0.41 8.95
C SER A 6 11.51 1.12 8.89
N ALA A 7 12.39 1.84 9.61
CA ALA A 7 12.46 3.30 9.57
C ALA A 7 12.98 3.83 8.22
N GLY A 8 13.96 3.15 7.62
CA GLY A 8 14.43 3.48 6.28
C GLY A 8 13.34 3.31 5.22
N LEU A 9 12.63 2.18 5.25
CA LEU A 9 11.51 1.90 4.35
C LEU A 9 10.39 2.93 4.52
N ALA A 10 9.98 3.22 5.77
CA ALA A 10 8.93 4.20 6.05
C ALA A 10 9.26 5.60 5.52
N ARG A 11 10.54 5.98 5.56
CA ARG A 11 11.01 7.25 5.00
C ARG A 11 10.91 7.25 3.48
N VAL A 12 11.34 6.18 2.82
CA VAL A 12 11.22 6.05 1.35
C VAL A 12 9.76 6.08 0.94
N GLU A 13 8.88 5.33 1.61
CA GLU A 13 7.43 5.31 1.37
C GLU A 13 6.84 6.73 1.47
N LEU A 14 7.24 7.49 2.50
CA LEU A 14 6.76 8.86 2.69
C LEU A 14 7.26 9.82 1.60
N TRP A 15 8.53 9.74 1.21
CA TRP A 15 9.08 10.53 0.10
C TRP A 15 8.40 10.22 -1.22
N CYS A 16 8.17 8.93 -1.51
CA CYS A 16 7.44 8.50 -2.70
C CYS A 16 5.99 9.00 -2.67
N ALA A 17 5.30 8.91 -1.54
CA ALA A 17 3.95 9.45 -1.38
C ALA A 17 3.91 10.98 -1.58
N ALA A 18 4.86 11.73 -1.01
CA ALA A 18 4.95 13.17 -1.20
C ALA A 18 5.22 13.55 -2.66
N PHE A 19 6.11 12.81 -3.34
CA PHE A 19 6.36 12.99 -4.77
C PHE A 19 5.10 12.73 -5.60
N LEU A 20 4.40 11.63 -5.33
CA LEU A 20 3.12 11.31 -6.00
C LEU A 20 2.07 12.39 -5.76
N ALA A 21 2.00 12.98 -4.56
CA ALA A 21 1.09 14.10 -4.29
C ALA A 21 1.34 15.29 -5.21
N VAL A 22 2.62 15.69 -5.38
CA VAL A 22 3.01 16.75 -6.32
C VAL A 22 2.66 16.38 -7.76
N CYS A 23 2.91 15.12 -8.17
CA CYS A 23 2.54 14.64 -9.50
C CYS A 23 1.03 14.70 -9.74
N ILE A 24 0.20 14.29 -8.77
CA ILE A 24 -1.26 14.35 -8.87
C ILE A 24 -1.70 15.81 -9.04
N THR A 25 -1.17 16.73 -8.25
CA THR A 25 -1.48 18.16 -8.39
C THR A 25 -1.10 18.67 -9.78
N ALA A 26 0.10 18.34 -10.27
CA ALA A 26 0.56 18.74 -11.60
C ALA A 26 -0.32 18.15 -12.72
N LEU A 27 -0.72 16.87 -12.60
CA LEU A 27 -1.62 16.20 -13.56
C LEU A 27 -3.00 16.88 -13.59
N ILE A 28 -3.57 17.19 -12.42
CA ILE A 28 -4.87 17.87 -12.35
C ILE A 28 -4.77 19.28 -12.96
N LEU A 29 -3.71 20.04 -12.66
CA LEU A 29 -3.50 21.37 -13.26
C LEU A 29 -3.33 21.27 -14.78
N LEU A 30 -2.56 20.29 -15.25
CA LEU A 30 -2.40 20.03 -16.69
C LEU A 30 -3.77 19.75 -17.33
N ASN A 31 -4.57 18.85 -16.75
CA ASN A 31 -5.89 18.51 -17.25
C ASN A 31 -6.78 19.76 -17.36
N VAL A 32 -6.82 20.59 -16.31
CA VAL A 32 -7.60 21.83 -16.28
C VAL A 32 -7.17 22.77 -17.40
N VAL A 33 -5.87 23.03 -17.56
CA VAL A 33 -5.35 23.91 -18.63
C VAL A 33 -5.70 23.35 -20.01
N THR A 34 -5.45 22.08 -20.26
CA THR A 34 -5.70 21.46 -21.57
C THR A 34 -7.18 21.40 -21.90
N ARG A 35 -8.03 21.16 -20.89
CA ARG A 35 -9.49 21.16 -21.06
C ARG A 35 -10.02 22.55 -21.36
N THR A 36 -9.48 23.59 -20.72
CA THR A 36 -9.83 24.98 -21.07
C THR A 36 -9.35 25.39 -22.46
N ALA A 37 -8.26 24.79 -22.96
CA ALA A 37 -7.75 24.98 -24.32
C ALA A 37 -8.49 24.15 -25.40
N GLY A 38 -9.55 23.42 -25.03
CA GLY A 38 -10.38 22.65 -25.96
C GLY A 38 -9.87 21.24 -26.28
N ASN A 39 -8.79 20.78 -25.63
CA ASN A 39 -8.25 19.43 -25.82
C ASN A 39 -8.23 18.65 -24.49
N ALA A 40 -9.26 17.85 -24.23
CA ALA A 40 -9.36 17.07 -22.99
C ALA A 40 -8.47 15.81 -23.07
N LEU A 41 -7.42 15.76 -22.25
CA LEU A 41 -6.53 14.60 -22.13
C LEU A 41 -7.11 13.57 -21.14
N PHE A 42 -7.97 12.68 -21.61
CA PHE A 42 -8.66 11.69 -20.76
C PHE A 42 -7.72 10.75 -19.99
N TRP A 43 -6.52 10.48 -20.51
CA TRP A 43 -5.51 9.64 -19.83
C TRP A 43 -4.94 10.28 -18.57
N VAL A 44 -5.00 11.60 -18.46
CA VAL A 44 -4.46 12.33 -17.30
C VAL A 44 -5.32 12.06 -16.06
N ASP A 45 -6.64 11.99 -16.23
CA ASP A 45 -7.58 11.66 -15.15
C ASP A 45 -7.33 10.23 -14.63
N GLU A 46 -7.20 9.26 -15.54
CA GLU A 46 -6.92 7.87 -15.18
C GLU A 46 -5.54 7.73 -14.49
N LEU A 47 -4.50 8.40 -14.99
CA LEU A 47 -3.17 8.38 -14.38
C LEU A 47 -3.17 9.01 -12.98
N ALA A 48 -3.90 10.12 -12.79
CA ALA A 48 -4.01 10.78 -11.50
C ALA A 48 -4.69 9.89 -10.45
N ILE A 49 -5.73 9.15 -10.83
CA ILE A 49 -6.38 8.15 -9.96
C ILE A 49 -5.38 7.07 -9.55
N TYR A 50 -4.66 6.48 -10.49
CA TYR A 50 -3.67 5.46 -10.15
C TYR A 50 -2.52 6.00 -9.30
N ALA A 51 -2.05 7.21 -9.56
CA ALA A 51 -1.05 7.88 -8.71
C ALA A 51 -1.57 8.10 -7.28
N MET A 52 -2.85 8.47 -7.13
CA MET A 52 -3.50 8.62 -5.83
C MET A 52 -3.62 7.29 -5.09
N VAL A 53 -3.92 6.19 -5.79
CA VAL A 53 -3.93 4.84 -5.22
C VAL A 53 -2.52 4.51 -4.69
N TRP A 54 -1.49 4.73 -5.49
CA TRP A 54 -0.10 4.50 -5.08
C TRP A 54 0.29 5.32 -3.85
N MET A 55 -0.03 6.62 -3.86
CA MET A 55 0.24 7.54 -2.76
C MET A 55 -0.45 7.07 -1.48
N THR A 56 -1.72 6.67 -1.57
CA THR A 56 -2.53 6.25 -0.42
C THR A 56 -1.95 5.00 0.24
N PHE A 57 -1.59 3.98 -0.55
CA PHE A 57 -1.02 2.76 -0.01
C PHE A 57 0.37 2.97 0.61
N LEU A 58 1.24 3.73 -0.05
CA LEU A 58 2.56 4.07 0.50
C LEU A 58 2.45 4.91 1.78
N GLY A 59 1.57 5.90 1.78
CA GLY A 59 1.28 6.71 2.96
C GLY A 59 0.71 5.89 4.11
N ALA A 60 -0.19 4.94 3.83
CA ALA A 60 -0.74 4.04 4.83
C ALA A 60 0.33 3.13 5.45
N SER A 61 1.21 2.54 4.63
CA SER A 61 2.35 1.73 5.13
C SER A 61 3.24 2.53 6.08
N SER A 62 3.61 3.76 5.69
CA SER A 62 4.42 4.65 6.53
C SER A 62 3.68 5.07 7.82
N ALA A 63 2.36 5.29 7.75
CA ALA A 63 1.54 5.61 8.92
C ALA A 63 1.47 4.43 9.92
N LEU A 64 1.48 3.19 9.42
CA LEU A 64 1.60 1.98 10.26
C LEU A 64 2.92 1.99 11.04
N HIS A 65 4.06 2.37 10.42
CA HIS A 65 5.35 2.46 11.13
C HIS A 65 5.27 3.36 12.37
N HIS A 66 4.73 4.58 12.18
CA HIS A 66 4.72 5.63 13.18
C HIS A 66 3.61 5.45 14.22
N ARG A 67 2.77 4.41 14.12
CA ARG A 67 1.54 4.22 14.93
C ARG A 67 0.64 5.47 14.92
N SER A 68 0.71 6.26 13.85
CA SER A 68 -0.02 7.53 13.72
C SER A 68 -1.48 7.34 13.33
N SER A 69 -1.92 6.11 13.11
CA SER A 69 -3.34 5.75 13.01
C SER A 69 -4.01 6.12 14.33
N VAL A 70 -4.64 7.30 14.34
CA VAL A 70 -5.42 7.94 15.40
C VAL A 70 -5.75 6.95 16.52
N SER A 71 -4.90 6.90 17.55
CA SER A 71 -5.25 6.20 18.78
C SER A 71 -6.56 6.82 19.24
N ILE A 72 -7.60 6.01 19.37
CA ILE A 72 -8.88 6.45 19.93
C ILE A 72 -8.60 6.78 21.40
N SER A 73 -8.18 8.03 21.65
CA SER A 73 -7.80 8.54 22.97
C SER A 73 -8.92 8.32 23.98
N ILE A 74 -10.17 8.41 23.54
CA ILE A 74 -11.37 8.16 24.35
C ILE A 74 -11.37 6.76 24.99
N VAL A 75 -10.90 5.73 24.26
CA VAL A 75 -10.86 4.34 24.77
C VAL A 75 -9.59 4.11 25.59
N SER A 76 -8.46 4.74 25.25
CA SER A 76 -7.22 4.57 26.02
C SER A 76 -7.22 5.33 27.35
N ASP A 77 -7.91 6.46 27.44
CA ASP A 77 -7.83 7.36 28.60
C ASP A 77 -8.73 6.89 29.76
N ASN A 78 -9.74 6.07 29.48
CA ASN A 78 -10.65 5.50 30.48
C ASN A 78 -10.26 4.09 30.96
N VAL A 79 -9.14 3.54 30.48
CA VAL A 79 -8.72 2.16 30.78
C VAL A 79 -7.58 2.16 31.81
N PRO A 80 -7.61 1.25 32.81
CA PRO A 80 -6.52 1.14 33.79
C PRO A 80 -5.15 0.98 33.13
N GLU A 81 -4.11 1.62 33.69
CA GLU A 81 -2.73 1.59 33.18
C GLU A 81 -2.21 0.17 32.87
N ARG A 82 -2.70 -0.84 33.60
CA ARG A 82 -2.35 -2.25 33.42
C ARG A 82 -2.92 -2.89 32.14
N ALA A 83 -4.05 -2.40 31.64
CA ALA A 83 -4.71 -2.94 30.45
C ALA A 83 -4.26 -2.25 29.14
N LYS A 84 -3.71 -1.04 29.21
CA LYS A 84 -3.11 -0.33 28.07
C LYS A 84 -2.08 -1.16 27.26
N PRO A 85 -1.09 -1.83 27.87
CA PRO A 85 -0.13 -2.64 27.10
C PRO A 85 -0.77 -3.86 26.45
N LEU A 86 -1.81 -4.46 27.08
CA LEU A 86 -2.52 -5.60 26.52
C LEU A 86 -3.34 -5.20 25.30
N ILE A 87 -4.04 -4.07 25.35
CA ILE A 87 -4.80 -3.52 24.22
C ILE A 87 -3.86 -3.20 23.06
N ARG A 88 -2.74 -2.50 23.33
CA ARG A 88 -1.73 -2.19 22.30
C ARG A 88 -1.21 -3.46 21.62
N LYS A 89 -0.89 -4.49 22.41
CA LYS A 89 -0.44 -5.77 21.87
C LYS A 89 -1.53 -6.49 21.07
N GLY A 90 -2.79 -6.40 21.49
CA GLY A 90 -3.93 -6.90 20.73
C GLY A 90 -4.07 -6.22 19.36
N VAL A 91 -3.97 -4.88 19.32
CA VAL A 91 -3.97 -4.13 18.04
C VAL A 91 -2.81 -4.57 17.15
N ASP A 92 -1.60 -4.70 17.70
CA ASP A 92 -0.43 -5.14 16.93
C ASP A 92 -0.63 -6.55 16.32
N VAL A 93 -1.24 -7.47 17.07
CA VAL A 93 -1.60 -8.81 16.57
C VAL A 93 -2.63 -8.74 15.45
N VAL A 94 -3.67 -7.92 15.60
CA VAL A 94 -4.71 -7.75 14.58
C VAL A 94 -4.13 -7.15 13.29
N VAL A 95 -3.30 -6.10 13.41
CA VAL A 95 -2.64 -5.48 12.26
C VAL A 95 -1.68 -6.46 11.57
N PHE A 96 -0.93 -7.25 12.34
CA PHE A 96 -0.07 -8.28 11.78
C PHE A 96 -0.87 -9.36 11.03
N ALA A 97 -1.93 -9.89 11.64
CA ALA A 97 -2.81 -10.87 11.01
C ALA A 97 -3.45 -10.31 9.72
N PHE A 98 -3.90 -9.06 9.75
CA PHE A 98 -4.40 -8.35 8.57
C PHE A 98 -3.34 -8.25 7.47
N SER A 99 -2.09 -7.90 7.81
CA SER A 99 -1.00 -7.81 6.83
C SER A 99 -0.69 -9.15 6.16
N LEU A 100 -0.70 -10.25 6.94
CA LEU A 100 -0.53 -11.60 6.42
C LEU A 100 -1.68 -12.02 5.51
N ALA A 101 -2.92 -11.71 5.89
CA ALA A 101 -4.09 -11.95 5.05
C ALA A 101 -4.00 -11.19 3.73
N MET A 102 -3.47 -9.96 3.75
CA MET A 102 -3.22 -9.16 2.55
C MET A 102 -2.16 -9.80 1.64
N LEU A 103 -1.04 -10.29 2.20
CA LEU A 103 -0.03 -11.02 1.45
C LEU A 103 -0.61 -12.30 0.82
N TRP A 104 -1.39 -13.05 1.58
CA TRP A 104 -2.06 -14.25 1.08
C TRP A 104 -3.03 -13.93 -0.06
N PHE A 105 -3.82 -12.85 0.08
CA PHE A 105 -4.71 -12.39 -0.97
C PHE A 105 -3.94 -11.99 -2.23
N CYS A 106 -2.85 -11.22 -2.10
CA CYS A 106 -2.00 -10.85 -3.23
C CYS A 106 -1.44 -12.09 -3.94
N TRP A 107 -0.97 -13.08 -3.18
CA TRP A 107 -0.48 -14.35 -3.72
C TRP A 107 -1.56 -15.11 -4.50
N ARG A 108 -2.76 -15.22 -3.91
CA ARG A 108 -3.89 -15.91 -4.53
C ARG A 108 -4.44 -15.20 -5.76
N TRP A 109 -4.38 -13.87 -5.77
CA TRP A 109 -4.90 -13.06 -6.85
C TRP A 109 -3.94 -12.98 -8.04
N PHE A 110 -2.63 -12.84 -7.78
CA PHE A 110 -1.63 -12.74 -8.85
C PHE A 110 -1.14 -14.09 -9.38
N LEU A 111 -1.25 -15.17 -8.59
CA LEU A 111 -0.79 -16.51 -8.98
C LEU A 111 0.64 -16.50 -9.57
N PRO A 112 1.65 -15.97 -8.83
CA PRO A 112 2.99 -15.74 -9.36
C PRO A 112 3.72 -17.03 -9.77
N LEU A 113 3.38 -18.18 -9.17
CA LEU A 113 3.96 -19.46 -9.56
C LEU A 113 3.41 -19.97 -10.89
N ASP A 114 2.11 -19.81 -11.12
CA ASP A 114 1.46 -20.27 -12.34
C ASP A 114 1.96 -19.48 -13.56
N ILE A 115 2.07 -18.14 -13.46
CA ILE A 115 2.65 -17.31 -14.53
C ILE A 115 4.13 -17.61 -14.78
N ALA A 116 4.90 -17.97 -13.75
CA ALA A 116 6.28 -18.41 -13.91
C ALA A 116 6.36 -19.78 -14.60
N SER A 117 5.45 -20.70 -14.27
CA SER A 117 5.37 -22.03 -14.87
C SER A 117 4.92 -22.00 -16.34
N SER A 118 4.12 -21.00 -16.73
CA SER A 118 3.76 -20.74 -18.13
C SER A 118 4.86 -20.05 -18.93
N GLY A 119 6.04 -19.81 -18.34
CA GLY A 119 7.14 -19.11 -18.99
C GLY A 119 6.87 -17.63 -19.23
N PHE A 120 6.01 -17.01 -18.41
CA PHE A 120 5.51 -15.64 -18.57
C PHE A 120 4.66 -15.42 -19.82
N ASP A 121 4.13 -16.50 -20.43
CA ASP A 121 3.11 -16.40 -21.46
C ASP A 121 1.76 -16.07 -20.83
N VAL A 122 1.29 -14.86 -21.09
CA VAL A 122 0.04 -14.29 -20.57
C VAL A 122 -1.19 -14.97 -21.16
N ALA A 123 -1.14 -15.40 -22.43
CA ALA A 123 -2.26 -16.08 -23.08
C ALA A 123 -2.40 -17.52 -22.57
N ALA A 124 -1.28 -18.23 -22.42
CA ALA A 124 -1.25 -19.56 -21.82
C ALA A 124 -1.74 -19.53 -20.36
N PHE A 125 -1.29 -18.54 -19.57
CA PHE A 125 -1.72 -18.35 -18.18
C PHE A 125 -3.24 -18.16 -18.07
N GLN A 126 -3.82 -17.27 -18.88
CA GLN A 126 -5.27 -17.04 -18.92
C GLN A 126 -6.04 -18.30 -19.28
N GLY A 127 -5.58 -19.04 -20.28
CA GLY A 127 -6.23 -20.27 -20.72
C GLY A 127 -6.25 -21.37 -19.66
N GLN A 128 -5.23 -21.42 -18.79
CA GLN A 128 -5.13 -22.42 -17.72
C GLN A 128 -5.85 -22.02 -16.43
N THR A 129 -5.78 -20.73 -16.07
CA THR A 129 -6.22 -20.24 -14.75
C THR A 129 -7.52 -19.45 -14.78
N PHE A 130 -8.00 -19.05 -15.95
CA PHE A 130 -9.09 -18.08 -16.15
C PHE A 130 -8.85 -16.73 -15.44
N ASN A 131 -7.58 -16.40 -15.16
CA ASN A 131 -7.20 -15.15 -14.53
C ASN A 131 -6.67 -14.15 -15.57
N PHE A 132 -7.29 -12.97 -15.61
CA PHE A 132 -7.03 -11.93 -16.62
C PHE A 132 -6.15 -10.79 -16.14
N ILE A 133 -5.59 -10.88 -14.92
CA ILE A 133 -4.85 -9.78 -14.27
C ILE A 133 -3.72 -9.23 -15.14
N TYR A 134 -3.00 -10.09 -15.87
CA TYR A 134 -1.86 -9.70 -16.70
C TYR A 134 -2.22 -9.23 -18.11
N ALA A 135 -3.45 -9.47 -18.58
CA ALA A 135 -3.90 -9.10 -19.92
C ALA A 135 -4.79 -7.88 -19.96
N GLU A 136 -5.40 -7.49 -18.84
CA GLU A 136 -6.33 -6.36 -18.81
C GLU A 136 -5.56 -5.03 -18.93
N PRO A 137 -5.75 -4.26 -20.02
CA PRO A 137 -5.17 -2.94 -20.13
C PRO A 137 -6.01 -1.90 -19.37
N THR A 138 -5.38 -0.78 -19.04
CA THR A 138 -6.06 0.45 -18.62
C THR A 138 -6.91 1.02 -19.75
N LEU A 139 -7.98 1.73 -19.39
CA LEU A 139 -9.00 2.15 -20.35
C LEU A 139 -8.50 3.20 -21.34
N THR A 140 -7.67 4.12 -20.87
CA THR A 140 -7.22 5.29 -21.66
C THR A 140 -5.71 5.30 -21.89
N LEU A 141 -4.93 4.74 -20.97
CA LEU A 141 -3.46 4.67 -21.09
C LEU A 141 -2.97 3.47 -21.95
N GLY A 142 -3.79 2.43 -22.13
CA GLY A 142 -3.40 1.19 -22.81
C GLY A 142 -2.27 0.39 -22.11
N LEU A 143 -1.85 0.79 -20.91
CA LEU A 143 -0.85 0.09 -20.12
C LEU A 143 -1.45 -1.12 -19.40
N PRO A 144 -0.67 -2.17 -19.10
CA PRO A 144 -1.18 -3.32 -18.39
C PRO A 144 -1.53 -2.96 -16.94
N LYS A 145 -2.77 -3.26 -16.53
CA LYS A 145 -3.35 -2.80 -15.26
C LYS A 145 -2.64 -3.39 -14.03
N TYR A 146 -2.07 -4.60 -14.13
CA TYR A 146 -1.36 -5.24 -13.01
C TYR A 146 -0.22 -4.39 -12.45
N LEU A 147 0.42 -3.53 -13.26
CA LEU A 147 1.47 -2.61 -12.81
C LEU A 147 0.97 -1.69 -11.69
N PHE A 148 -0.27 -1.21 -11.81
CA PHE A 148 -0.86 -0.34 -10.80
C PHE A 148 -1.22 -1.11 -9.54
N TRP A 149 -1.59 -2.38 -9.66
CA TRP A 149 -1.88 -3.26 -8.53
C TRP A 149 -0.64 -3.73 -7.77
N LEU A 150 0.57 -3.58 -8.31
CA LEU A 150 1.82 -3.93 -7.60
C LEU A 150 2.01 -3.16 -6.30
N VAL A 151 1.39 -1.99 -6.14
CA VAL A 151 1.44 -1.27 -4.86
C VAL A 151 0.87 -2.08 -3.71
N MET A 152 -0.08 -3.00 -3.97
CA MET A 152 -0.64 -3.86 -2.92
C MET A 152 0.40 -4.84 -2.39
N TRP A 153 1.29 -5.35 -3.25
CA TRP A 153 2.42 -6.16 -2.81
C TRP A 153 3.40 -5.35 -1.95
N LEU A 154 3.74 -4.14 -2.38
CA LEU A 154 4.63 -3.25 -1.62
C LEU A 154 4.04 -2.92 -0.25
N PHE A 155 2.76 -2.54 -0.21
CA PHE A 155 2.04 -2.27 1.03
C PHE A 155 1.98 -3.50 1.93
N ALA A 156 1.63 -4.66 1.41
CA ALA A 156 1.51 -5.88 2.20
C ALA A 156 2.86 -6.29 2.82
N LEU A 157 3.95 -6.22 2.03
CA LEU A 157 5.30 -6.49 2.52
C LEU A 157 5.76 -5.46 3.57
N GLY A 158 5.53 -4.17 3.30
CA GLY A 158 5.82 -3.08 4.24
C GLY A 158 5.06 -3.26 5.56
N ALA A 159 3.73 -3.36 5.48
CA ALA A 159 2.85 -3.56 6.62
C ALA A 159 3.23 -4.80 7.46
N THR A 160 3.60 -5.91 6.83
CA THR A 160 4.09 -7.11 7.55
C THR A 160 5.42 -6.82 8.25
N LEU A 161 6.36 -6.12 7.62
CA LEU A 161 7.61 -5.72 8.27
C LEU A 161 7.37 -4.80 9.48
N HIS A 162 6.53 -3.78 9.33
CA HIS A 162 6.18 -2.81 10.38
C HIS A 162 5.48 -3.48 11.55
N SER A 163 4.46 -4.28 11.28
CA SER A 163 3.69 -4.99 12.31
C SER A 163 4.51 -6.07 13.03
N THR A 164 5.40 -6.78 12.31
CA THR A 164 6.36 -7.70 12.93
C THR A 164 7.30 -6.95 13.88
N MET A 165 7.81 -5.78 13.45
CA MET A 165 8.67 -4.95 14.29
C MET A 165 7.95 -4.52 15.57
N HIS A 166 6.67 -4.17 15.47
CA HIS A 166 5.84 -3.81 16.62
C HIS A 166 5.58 -4.99 17.57
N LEU A 167 5.30 -6.18 17.05
CA LEU A 167 5.09 -7.39 17.85
C LEU A 167 6.34 -7.82 18.63
N LEU A 168 7.51 -7.70 18.00
CA LEU A 168 8.80 -8.08 18.58
C LEU A 168 9.37 -7.01 19.51
N SER A 169 8.92 -5.75 19.41
CA SER A 169 9.35 -4.67 20.29
C SER A 169 8.59 -4.72 21.61
N ALA A 170 9.31 -4.70 22.74
CA ALA A 170 8.67 -4.67 24.06
C ALA A 170 7.80 -3.40 24.23
N PRO A 171 6.64 -3.50 24.90
CA PRO A 171 5.76 -2.36 25.16
C PRO A 171 6.50 -1.33 26.04
N GLY A 172 7.08 -0.31 25.40
CA GLY A 172 7.81 0.75 26.10
C GLY A 172 8.94 1.43 25.31
N LYS A 173 9.47 0.82 24.23
CA LYS A 173 10.60 1.41 23.47
C LYS A 173 10.23 2.19 22.21
N GLY A 174 8.94 2.28 21.86
CA GLY A 174 8.47 2.95 20.63
C GLY A 174 7.96 4.38 20.83
N ALA A 175 7.88 4.87 22.06
CA ALA A 175 7.52 6.25 22.36
C ALA A 175 8.79 7.01 22.73
N GLN A 176 9.52 7.49 21.73
CA GLN A 176 10.35 8.67 21.90
C GLN A 176 9.82 9.74 20.94
N PRO A 177 9.77 11.00 21.42
CA PRO A 177 8.94 12.08 20.90
C PRO A 177 9.26 12.47 19.46
#